data_AF-A0A1A8AVX3-F1
#
_entry.id   AF-A0A1A8AVX3-F1
#
_cell.length_a   1.000
_cell.length_b   1.000
_cell.length_c   1.000
_cell.angle_alpha   90.00
_cell.angle_beta   90.00
_cell.angle_gamma   90.00
#
_symmetry.space_group_name_H-M   'P 1'
#
loop_
_entity.id
_entity.type
_entity.pdbx_description
1 polymer ?
#
loop_
_entity_poly.entity_id
_entity_poly.type
_entity_poly.pdbx_seq_one_letter_code
_entity_poly.pdbx_strand_id
1 'polypeptide(L)'
;NTFFSETGAGKHVPRAIFVDLEPTVIDEVRTGTYRQLFHPEQLITGKEDAANNYARGHYTIGKEIIDLVLDRTRKLADQCTGLQGFLIFHSFGGGTGSGFTSLLMER
;
A
#
# COMPACT_ATOMS: atom_id res chain seq x y z
N ASN A 1 7.98 18.52 -1.77
CA ASN A 1 7.04 18.26 -0.66
C ASN A 1 5.72 17.60 -1.01
N THR A 2 5.22 17.62 -2.26
CA THR A 2 3.96 16.93 -2.61
C THR A 2 4.09 15.41 -2.52
N PHE A 3 5.05 14.81 -3.24
CA PHE A 3 5.26 13.35 -3.27
C PHE A 3 6.21 12.82 -2.19
N PHE A 4 6.96 13.69 -1.52
CA PHE A 4 7.97 13.32 -0.52
C PHE A 4 7.77 14.12 0.76
N SER A 5 7.98 13.45 1.90
CA SER A 5 8.20 14.08 3.21
C SER A 5 9.69 14.12 3.52
N GLU A 6 10.15 15.22 4.12
CA GLU A 6 11.53 15.36 4.58
C GLU A 6 11.63 15.04 6.08
N THR A 7 12.62 14.23 6.44
CA THR A 7 12.95 13.94 7.84
C THR A 7 13.93 14.98 8.39
N GLY A 8 14.03 15.12 9.71
CA GLY A 8 15.00 16.04 10.33
C GLY A 8 16.47 15.78 9.98
N ALA A 9 16.80 14.60 9.42
CA ALA A 9 18.13 14.25 8.93
C ALA A 9 18.34 14.59 7.43
N GLY A 10 17.43 15.32 6.79
CA GLY A 10 17.50 15.68 5.35
C GLY A 10 17.13 14.56 4.38
N LYS A 11 16.76 13.38 4.90
CA LYS A 11 16.29 12.26 4.05
C LYS A 11 14.87 12.53 3.55
N HIS A 12 14.68 12.36 2.24
CA HIS A 12 13.40 12.45 1.57
C HIS A 12 12.77 11.06 1.46
N VAL A 13 11.57 10.90 2.02
CA VAL A 13 10.81 9.64 2.06
C VAL A 13 9.56 9.79 1.19
N PRO A 14 9.27 8.85 0.26
CA PRO A 14 8.06 8.89 -0.55
C PRO A 14 6.78 8.81 0.30
N ARG A 15 5.76 9.55 -0.10
CA ARG A 15 4.38 9.40 0.39
C ARG A 15 3.66 8.33 -0.43
N ALA A 16 4.10 7.08 -0.25
CA ALA A 16 3.57 5.92 -0.97
C ALA A 16 3.27 4.79 0.01
N ILE A 17 2.30 3.95 -0.35
CA ILE A 17 2.00 2.69 0.35
C ILE A 17 1.98 1.59 -0.69
N PHE A 18 2.69 0.51 -0.42
CA PHE A 18 2.70 -0.70 -1.22
C PHE A 18 1.91 -1.74 -0.44
N VAL A 19 0.94 -2.35 -1.10
CA VAL A 19 0.11 -3.39 -0.51
C VAL A 19 0.05 -4.56 -1.46
N ASP A 20 0.32 -5.75 -0.94
CA ASP A 20 0.05 -7.00 -1.62
C ASP A 20 -0.42 -8.05 -0.61
N LEU A 21 -1.23 -9.00 -1.06
CA LEU A 21 -1.79 -10.05 -0.21
C LEU A 21 -0.78 -11.20 -0.01
N GLU A 22 0.27 -11.25 -0.80
CA GLU A 22 1.43 -12.12 -0.60
C GLU A 22 2.75 -11.31 -0.52
N PRO A 23 3.83 -11.87 0.04
CA PRO A 23 5.04 -11.08 0.34
C PRO A 23 6.00 -10.92 -0.84
N THR A 24 5.94 -11.78 -1.86
CA THR A 24 7.00 -11.96 -2.87
C THR A 24 7.47 -10.66 -3.50
N VAL A 25 6.55 -9.89 -4.10
CA VAL A 25 6.89 -8.67 -4.86
C VAL A 25 7.36 -7.55 -3.93
N ILE A 26 6.79 -7.43 -2.73
CA ILE A 26 7.17 -6.38 -1.78
C ILE A 26 8.52 -6.70 -1.12
N ASP A 27 8.86 -7.97 -0.91
CA ASP A 27 10.16 -8.38 -0.38
C ASP A 27 11.31 -8.03 -1.33
N GLU A 28 11.08 -8.05 -2.64
CA GLU A 28 12.04 -7.52 -3.61
C GLU A 28 12.26 -6.01 -3.43
N VAL A 29 11.22 -5.23 -3.12
CA VAL A 29 11.36 -3.79 -2.79
C VAL A 29 12.16 -3.60 -1.49
N ARG A 30 11.92 -4.45 -0.49
CA ARG A 30 12.64 -4.44 0.80
C ARG A 30 14.12 -4.79 0.67
N THR A 31 14.52 -5.50 -0.38
CA THR A 31 15.90 -5.97 -0.57
C THR A 31 16.62 -5.32 -1.76
N GLY A 32 15.89 -4.66 -2.65
CA GLY A 32 16.41 -4.04 -3.87
C GLY A 32 17.15 -2.73 -3.65
N THR A 33 17.51 -2.09 -4.77
CA THR A 33 18.32 -0.84 -4.80
C THR A 33 17.74 0.27 -3.92
N TYR A 34 16.40 0.41 -3.91
CA TYR A 34 15.69 1.44 -3.17
C TYR A 34 15.18 0.99 -1.79
N ARG A 35 15.73 -0.10 -1.23
CA ARG A 35 15.31 -0.65 0.08
C ARG A 35 15.30 0.36 1.24
N GLN A 36 16.17 1.37 1.18
CA GLN A 36 16.25 2.42 2.20
C GLN A 36 15.39 3.64 1.89
N LEU A 37 14.75 3.70 0.71
CA LEU A 37 13.97 4.87 0.28
C LEU A 37 12.62 4.95 1.00
N PHE A 38 11.91 3.82 1.06
CA PHE A 38 10.56 3.73 1.63
C PHE A 38 10.60 3.52 3.14
N HIS A 39 9.54 3.95 3.84
CA HIS A 39 9.38 3.61 5.24
C HIS A 39 8.92 2.15 5.35
N PRO A 40 9.52 1.29 6.20
CA PRO A 40 9.16 -0.13 6.26
C PRO A 40 7.67 -0.38 6.55
N GLU A 41 7.04 0.48 7.34
CA GLU A 41 5.60 0.38 7.65
C GLU A 41 4.67 0.74 6.48
N GLN A 42 5.19 1.32 5.39
CA GLN A 42 4.45 1.56 4.15
C GLN A 42 4.44 0.34 3.22
N LEU A 43 5.22 -0.71 3.53
CA LEU A 43 5.35 -1.92 2.75
C LEU A 43 4.56 -3.05 3.42
N ILE A 44 3.29 -3.18 3.07
CA ILE A 44 2.30 -4.02 3.75
C ILE A 44 2.08 -5.31 2.95
N THR A 45 2.25 -6.45 3.60
CA THR A 45 2.14 -7.77 2.97
C THR A 45 1.20 -8.67 3.76
N GLY A 46 0.30 -9.36 3.07
CA GLY A 46 -0.44 -10.50 3.63
C GLY A 46 0.40 -11.78 3.64
N LYS A 47 -0.26 -12.91 3.92
CA LYS A 47 0.36 -14.25 3.91
C LYS A 47 -0.14 -15.14 2.77
N GLU A 48 -1.29 -14.81 2.19
CA GLU A 48 -1.99 -15.63 1.22
C GLU A 48 -2.53 -14.73 0.12
N ASP A 49 -2.35 -15.11 -1.13
CA ASP A 49 -2.74 -14.30 -2.27
C ASP A 49 -4.26 -14.38 -2.55
N ALA A 50 -4.72 -13.53 -3.48
CA ALA A 50 -6.08 -13.61 -3.99
C ALA A 50 -6.26 -14.68 -5.08
N ALA A 51 -5.20 -15.35 -5.54
CA ALA A 51 -5.22 -16.40 -6.56
C ALA A 51 -6.02 -16.01 -7.83
N ASN A 52 -5.80 -14.81 -8.36
CA ASN A 52 -6.54 -14.23 -9.50
C ASN A 52 -8.08 -14.20 -9.32
N ASN A 53 -8.57 -14.21 -8.08
CA ASN A 53 -9.98 -14.22 -7.77
C ASN A 53 -10.40 -12.90 -7.08
N TYR A 54 -11.25 -12.13 -7.76
CA TYR A 54 -11.82 -10.88 -7.24
C TYR A 54 -12.47 -11.07 -5.86
N ALA A 55 -13.26 -12.13 -5.70
CA ALA A 55 -14.02 -12.35 -4.47
C ALA A 55 -13.09 -12.60 -3.27
N ARG A 56 -11.93 -13.22 -3.50
CA ARG A 56 -10.91 -13.37 -2.45
C ARG A 56 -10.28 -12.04 -2.06
N GLY A 57 -9.92 -11.24 -3.06
CA GLY A 57 -9.36 -9.91 -2.84
C GLY A 57 -10.34 -8.94 -2.16
N HIS A 58 -11.64 -9.06 -2.41
CA HIS A 58 -12.64 -8.12 -1.90
C HIS A 58 -13.36 -8.61 -0.62
N TYR A 59 -13.80 -9.87 -0.59
CA TYR A 59 -14.73 -10.34 0.46
C TYR A 59 -14.10 -11.16 1.57
N THR A 60 -12.97 -11.84 1.31
CA THR A 60 -12.32 -12.73 2.30
C THR A 60 -10.94 -12.22 2.69
N ILE A 61 -9.90 -12.56 1.94
CA ILE A 61 -8.49 -12.29 2.27
C ILE A 61 -8.25 -10.79 2.43
N GLY A 62 -8.77 -9.97 1.53
CA GLY A 62 -8.59 -8.51 1.61
C GLY A 62 -9.18 -7.87 2.85
N LYS A 63 -10.25 -8.45 3.42
CA LYS A 63 -10.86 -7.92 4.66
C LYS A 63 -9.96 -8.10 5.88
N GLU A 64 -9.04 -9.05 5.86
CA GLU A 64 -8.13 -9.28 6.98
C GLU A 64 -7.08 -8.17 7.10
N ILE A 65 -6.76 -7.47 6.00
CA ILE A 65 -5.68 -6.49 5.95
C ILE A 65 -6.17 -5.04 5.71
N ILE A 66 -7.42 -4.84 5.30
CA ILE A 66 -7.93 -3.51 4.94
C ILE A 66 -7.79 -2.49 6.09
N ASP A 67 -8.09 -2.88 7.32
CA ASP A 67 -8.01 -1.97 8.47
C ASP A 67 -6.58 -1.50 8.74
N LEU A 68 -5.59 -2.40 8.54
CA LEU A 68 -4.18 -2.05 8.63
C LEU A 68 -3.79 -1.04 7.55
N VAL A 69 -4.23 -1.26 6.30
CA VAL A 69 -3.94 -0.36 5.17
C VAL A 69 -4.57 1.01 5.39
N LEU A 70 -5.81 1.06 5.89
CA LEU A 70 -6.50 2.31 6.22
C LEU A 70 -5.79 3.07 7.35
N ASP A 71 -5.31 2.38 8.40
CA ASP A 71 -4.51 3.02 9.46
C ASP A 71 -3.21 3.62 8.91
N ARG A 72 -2.49 2.90 8.05
CA ARG A 72 -1.26 3.42 7.42
C ARG A 72 -1.54 4.59 6.48
N THR A 73 -2.66 4.53 5.74
CA THR A 73 -3.11 5.63 4.87
C THR A 73 -3.44 6.87 5.67
N ARG A 74 -4.17 6.71 6.79
CA ARG A 74 -4.47 7.81 7.72
C ARG A 74 -3.21 8.46 8.27
N LYS A 75 -2.23 7.67 8.72
CA LYS A 75 -0.95 8.20 9.22
C LYS A 75 -0.21 9.07 8.20
N LEU A 76 -0.23 8.70 6.91
CA LEU A 76 0.37 9.54 5.86
C LEU A 76 -0.47 10.77 5.54
N ALA A 77 -1.80 10.64 5.59
CA ALA A 77 -2.70 11.77 5.40
C ALA A 77 -2.53 12.82 6.51
N ASP A 78 -2.41 12.40 7.77
CA ASP A 78 -2.20 13.28 8.92
C ASP A 78 -0.87 14.06 8.85
N GLN A 79 0.12 13.52 8.14
CA GLN A 79 1.40 14.19 7.85
C GLN A 79 1.32 15.19 6.68
N CYS A 80 0.16 15.37 6.08
CA CYS A 80 -0.07 16.33 4.99
C CYS A 80 -0.84 17.54 5.52
N THR A 81 -0.37 18.75 5.22
CA THR A 81 -1.09 19.99 5.58
C THR A 81 -2.27 20.30 4.66
N GLY A 82 -2.38 19.61 3.52
CA GLY A 82 -3.40 19.84 2.50
C GLY A 82 -3.42 18.70 1.50
N LEU A 83 -3.89 17.52 1.94
CA LEU A 83 -4.02 16.34 1.06
C LEU A 83 -5.06 16.63 -0.03
N GLN A 84 -4.66 16.48 -1.30
CA GLN A 84 -5.53 16.74 -2.45
C GLN A 84 -6.29 15.50 -2.92
N GLY A 85 -5.73 14.32 -2.71
CA GLY A 85 -6.30 13.06 -3.16
C GLY A 85 -5.26 11.95 -3.19
N PHE A 86 -5.62 10.84 -3.82
CA PHE A 86 -4.82 9.62 -3.91
C PHE A 86 -4.56 9.25 -5.37
N LEU A 87 -3.38 8.69 -5.65
CA LEU A 87 -3.08 8.01 -6.91
C LEU A 87 -3.02 6.51 -6.62
N ILE A 88 -3.95 5.75 -7.18
CA ILE A 88 -4.07 4.31 -6.93
C ILE A 88 -3.58 3.55 -8.17
N PHE A 89 -2.55 2.74 -7.99
CA PHE A 89 -1.97 1.91 -9.05
C PHE A 89 -2.35 0.45 -8.79
N HIS A 90 -3.08 -0.15 -9.71
CA HIS A 90 -3.51 -1.53 -9.60
C HIS A 90 -3.74 -2.15 -10.98
N SER A 91 -3.77 -3.49 -11.04
CA SER A 91 -4.18 -4.23 -12.24
C SER A 91 -5.68 -4.50 -12.23
N PHE A 92 -6.28 -4.64 -13.41
CA PHE A 92 -7.67 -5.09 -13.53
C PHE A 92 -7.81 -6.62 -13.49
N GLY A 93 -6.80 -7.36 -13.98
CA GLY A 93 -6.88 -8.82 -14.12
C GLY A 93 -6.54 -9.63 -12.87
N GLY A 94 -5.76 -9.07 -11.95
CA GLY A 94 -5.34 -9.77 -10.73
C GLY A 94 -6.39 -9.71 -9.62
N GLY A 95 -6.44 -10.72 -8.75
CA GLY A 95 -7.40 -10.78 -7.65
C GLY A 95 -7.18 -9.68 -6.59
N THR A 96 -5.92 -9.41 -6.23
CA THR A 96 -5.55 -8.29 -5.35
C THR A 96 -5.82 -6.96 -6.06
N GLY A 97 -5.27 -6.80 -7.26
CA GLY A 97 -5.41 -5.57 -8.03
C GLY A 97 -6.86 -5.17 -8.30
N SER A 98 -7.76 -6.11 -8.55
CA SER A 98 -9.17 -5.81 -8.77
C SER A 98 -9.97 -5.77 -7.46
N GLY A 99 -9.97 -6.86 -6.70
CA GLY A 99 -10.82 -7.05 -5.52
C GLY A 99 -10.43 -6.15 -4.36
N PHE A 100 -9.15 -6.18 -3.97
CA PHE A 100 -8.68 -5.40 -2.83
C PHE A 100 -8.73 -3.90 -3.11
N THR A 101 -8.38 -3.48 -4.33
CA THR A 101 -8.49 -2.06 -4.72
C THR A 101 -9.93 -1.58 -4.70
N SER A 102 -10.89 -2.39 -5.17
CA SER A 102 -12.31 -2.03 -5.08
C SER A 102 -12.76 -1.85 -3.63
N LEU A 103 -12.37 -2.79 -2.75
CA LEU A 103 -12.65 -2.69 -1.31
C LEU A 103 -12.03 -1.44 -0.69
N LEU A 104 -10.80 -1.10 -1.06
CA LEU A 104 -10.10 0.09 -0.58
C LEU A 104 -10.79 1.38 -1.03
N MET A 105 -11.28 1.46 -2.26
CA MET A 105 -11.97 2.65 -2.77
C MET A 105 -13.36 2.85 -2.16
N GLU A 106 -13.97 1.80 -1.62
CA GLU A 106 -15.27 1.87 -0.92
C GLU A 106 -15.16 2.33 0.54
N ARG A 107 -13.94 2.44 1.10
CA ARG A 107 -13.68 2.75 2.51
C ARG A 107 -13.02 4.12 2.66
#